data_AF-A0A9E4Z4X1-F1
#
_entry.id   AF-A0A9E4Z4X1-F1
#
_cell.length_a   1.000
_cell.length_b   1.000
_cell.length_c   1.000
_cell.angle_alpha   90.00
_cell.angle_beta   90.00
_cell.angle_gamma   90.00
#
_symmetry.space_group_name_H-M   'P 1'
#
loop_
_entity.id
_entity.type
_entity.pdbx_description
1 polymer ?
#
loop_
_entity_poly.entity_id
_entity_poly.type
_entity_poly.pdbx_seq_one_letter_code
_entity_poly.pdbx_strand_id
1 'polypeptide(L)'
;MPIKSFALSINKIEAIKWVLRISIGVQLITHGLYGVIEGKEVLIGHFSSVGLPGTLMDPEYFLLTIGWMEIAMGALILLKPFRAALVLVILWEVFLGLLYPISGLPETEHAQIYHVFRTLERFGDYAGPFALLYLMSFKPKSARTERAPDPSRRLEGVAVIQ
;
A
#
# COMPACT_ATOMS: atom_id res chain seq x y z
N MET A 1 0.15 -13.72 28.71
CA MET A 1 -1.20 -13.88 28.11
C MET A 1 -1.06 -14.65 26.81
N PRO A 2 -1.73 -15.80 26.61
CA PRO A 2 -1.78 -16.40 25.29
C PRO A 2 -2.60 -15.48 24.39
N ILE A 3 -1.98 -14.97 23.33
CA ILE A 3 -2.68 -14.26 22.26
C ILE A 3 -3.65 -15.28 21.65
N LYS A 4 -4.95 -15.12 21.89
CA LYS A 4 -5.98 -15.89 21.16
C LYS A 4 -5.70 -15.67 19.69
N SER A 5 -5.36 -16.73 18.95
CA SER A 5 -5.19 -16.62 17.50
C SER A 5 -6.53 -16.17 16.92
N PHE A 6 -6.61 -14.91 16.50
CA PHE A 6 -7.76 -14.41 15.75
C PHE A 6 -7.71 -15.06 14.38
N ALA A 7 -8.31 -16.24 14.26
CA ALA A 7 -8.53 -16.87 12.97
C ALA A 7 -9.48 -15.98 12.16
N LEU A 8 -8.95 -15.29 11.15
CA LEU A 8 -9.72 -14.50 10.20
C LEU A 8 -10.37 -15.44 9.17
N SER A 9 -11.68 -15.32 8.97
CA SER A 9 -12.38 -16.03 7.90
C SER A 9 -12.02 -15.42 6.54
N ILE A 10 -12.15 -16.21 5.46
CA ILE A 10 -11.87 -15.76 4.09
C ILE A 10 -12.72 -14.51 3.75
N ASN A 11 -14.01 -14.50 4.11
CA ASN A 11 -14.88 -13.35 3.86
C ASN A 11 -14.38 -12.07 4.55
N LYS A 12 -13.85 -12.17 5.77
CA LYS A 12 -13.25 -11.02 6.48
C LYS A 12 -11.97 -10.55 5.79
N ILE A 13 -11.13 -11.47 5.32
CA ILE A 13 -9.91 -11.13 4.57
C ILE A 13 -10.26 -10.39 3.28
N GLU A 14 -11.24 -10.86 2.51
CA GLU A 14 -11.68 -10.18 1.29
C GLU A 14 -12.30 -8.81 1.58
N ALA A 15 -13.09 -8.68 2.66
CA ALA A 15 -13.60 -7.37 3.09
C ALA A 15 -12.46 -6.40 3.44
N ILE A 16 -11.45 -6.85 4.20
CA ILE A 16 -10.28 -6.03 4.55
C ILE A 16 -9.51 -5.62 3.29
N LYS A 17 -9.29 -6.54 2.33
CA LYS A 17 -8.65 -6.21 1.05
C LYS A 17 -9.42 -5.11 0.31
N TRP A 18 -10.75 -5.17 0.29
CA TRP A 18 -11.57 -4.14 -0.35
C TRP A 18 -11.48 -2.79 0.35
N VAL A 19 -11.56 -2.76 1.68
CA VAL A 19 -11.38 -1.53 2.46
C VAL A 19 -10.02 -0.92 2.18
N LEU A 20 -8.94 -1.72 2.24
CA LEU A 20 -7.59 -1.25 1.95
C LEU A 20 -7.47 -0.71 0.52
N ARG A 21 -8.03 -1.39 -0.49
CA ARG A 21 -8.03 -0.90 -1.88
C ARG A 21 -8.68 0.47 -2.01
N ILE A 22 -9.84 0.66 -1.38
CA ILE A 22 -10.56 1.94 -1.42
C ILE A 22 -9.76 3.01 -0.69
N SER A 23 -9.28 2.73 0.52
CA SER A 23 -8.47 3.67 1.30
C SER A 23 -7.23 4.14 0.53
N ILE A 24 -6.43 3.20 0.00
CA ILE A 24 -5.21 3.52 -0.77
C ILE A 24 -5.55 4.30 -2.04
N GLY A 25 -6.58 3.85 -2.77
CA GLY A 25 -6.98 4.46 -4.03
C GLY A 25 -7.48 5.90 -3.87
N VAL A 26 -8.37 6.13 -2.90
CA VAL A 26 -8.92 7.46 -2.61
C VAL A 26 -7.84 8.38 -2.07
N GLN A 27 -6.94 7.87 -1.22
CA GLN A 27 -5.81 8.63 -0.70
C GLN A 27 -4.90 9.14 -1.82
N LEU A 28 -4.45 8.26 -2.72
CA LEU A 28 -3.60 8.62 -3.86
C LEU A 28 -4.28 9.62 -4.81
N ILE A 29 -5.58 9.44 -5.08
CA ILE A 29 -6.33 10.38 -5.93
C ILE A 29 -6.41 11.75 -5.24
N THR A 30 -6.64 11.79 -3.94
CA THR A 30 -6.73 13.04 -3.17
C THR A 30 -5.37 13.73 -3.09
N HIS A 31 -4.27 12.98 -2.88
CA HIS A 31 -2.90 13.51 -2.93
C HIS A 31 -2.58 14.11 -4.30
N GLY A 32 -2.88 13.37 -5.37
CA GLY A 32 -2.62 13.84 -6.72
C GLY A 32 -3.46 15.05 -7.08
N LEU A 33 -4.71 15.10 -6.64
CA LEU A 33 -5.58 16.25 -6.81
C LEU A 33 -5.06 17.47 -6.02
N TYR A 34 -4.55 17.27 -4.80
CA TYR A 34 -3.91 18.34 -4.03
C TYR A 34 -2.69 18.91 -4.75
N GLY A 35 -1.86 18.05 -5.37
CA GLY A 35 -0.74 18.47 -6.21
C GLY A 35 -1.15 19.20 -7.49
N VAL A 36 -2.33 18.91 -8.05
CA VAL A 36 -2.89 19.60 -9.22
C VAL A 36 -3.53 20.94 -8.87
N ILE A 37 -4.21 21.06 -7.72
CA ILE A 37 -5.03 22.25 -7.38
C ILE A 37 -4.29 23.25 -6.48
N GLU A 38 -3.64 22.84 -5.39
CA GLU A 38 -3.25 23.80 -4.32
C GLU A 38 -1.80 23.67 -3.79
N GLY A 39 -1.09 22.57 -4.05
CA GLY A 39 0.15 22.24 -3.34
C GLY A 39 1.47 22.76 -3.93
N LYS A 40 1.54 23.95 -4.54
CA LYS A 40 2.69 24.33 -5.37
C LYS A 40 3.99 24.63 -4.62
N GLU A 41 4.01 25.60 -3.70
CA GLU A 41 5.30 26.19 -3.25
C GLU A 41 6.09 25.32 -2.26
N VAL A 42 5.45 24.77 -1.24
CA VAL A 42 6.12 23.93 -0.22
C VAL A 42 6.62 22.62 -0.85
N LEU A 43 5.80 21.99 -1.70
CA LEU A 43 6.17 20.75 -2.37
C LEU A 43 7.30 20.97 -3.38
N ILE A 44 7.27 22.07 -4.16
CA ILE A 44 8.41 22.46 -5.02
C ILE A 44 9.68 22.62 -4.19
N GLY A 45 9.61 23.27 -3.02
CA GLY A 45 10.76 23.40 -2.11
C GLY A 45 11.33 22.05 -1.68
N HIS A 46 10.46 21.10 -1.31
CA HIS A 46 10.86 19.74 -0.96
C HIS A 46 11.54 19.01 -2.11
N PHE A 47 10.97 19.02 -3.31
CA PHE A 47 11.61 18.42 -4.47
C PHE A 47 12.92 19.14 -4.84
N SER A 48 13.00 20.46 -4.66
CA SER A 48 14.19 21.25 -5.01
C SER A 48 15.37 20.89 -4.13
N SER A 49 15.13 20.46 -2.89
CA SER A 49 16.17 19.97 -1.98
C SER A 49 16.89 18.71 -2.48
N VAL A 50 16.24 17.93 -3.34
CA VAL A 50 16.82 16.76 -4.02
C VAL A 50 17.19 17.05 -5.47
N GLY A 51 17.17 18.32 -5.88
CA GLY A 51 17.53 18.77 -7.23
C GLY A 51 16.40 18.67 -8.27
N LEU A 52 15.14 18.59 -7.85
CA LEU A 52 13.97 18.46 -8.73
C LEU A 52 12.97 19.63 -8.58
N PRO A 53 12.30 20.06 -9.65
CA PRO A 53 12.67 19.83 -11.03
C PRO A 53 13.91 20.67 -11.32
N GLY A 54 15.00 20.04 -11.75
CA GLY A 54 16.19 20.77 -12.19
C GLY A 54 15.91 21.60 -13.46
N THR A 55 16.91 21.77 -14.32
CA THR A 55 16.73 22.54 -15.58
C THR A 55 15.91 21.83 -16.65
N LEU A 56 15.32 20.66 -16.35
CA LEU A 56 14.70 19.75 -17.33
C LEU A 56 13.27 20.13 -17.71
N MET A 57 12.52 20.78 -16.82
CA MET A 57 11.15 21.20 -17.07
C MET A 57 10.72 22.29 -16.08
N ASP A 58 9.65 22.98 -16.44
CA ASP A 58 9.03 23.98 -15.57
C ASP A 58 8.43 23.33 -14.30
N PRO A 59 8.62 23.95 -13.11
CA PRO A 59 8.16 23.38 -11.84
C PRO A 59 6.67 23.10 -11.73
N GLU A 60 5.83 23.89 -12.38
CA GLU A 60 4.39 23.68 -12.36
C GLU A 60 3.99 22.44 -13.15
N TYR A 61 4.59 22.26 -14.34
CA TYR A 61 4.36 21.07 -15.16
C TYR A 61 4.90 19.80 -14.48
N PHE A 62 6.00 19.90 -13.74
CA PHE A 62 6.53 18.80 -12.94
C PHE A 62 5.54 18.35 -11.86
N LEU A 63 4.99 19.29 -11.07
CA LEU A 63 3.99 18.96 -10.08
C LEU A 63 2.70 18.42 -10.69
N LEU A 64 2.26 18.98 -11.82
CA LEU A 64 1.10 18.47 -12.54
C LEU A 64 1.32 17.01 -12.97
N THR A 65 2.53 16.69 -13.43
CA THR A 65 2.91 15.32 -13.83
C THR A 65 2.87 14.37 -12.64
N ILE A 66 3.39 14.78 -11.48
CA ILE A 66 3.31 14.02 -10.24
C ILE A 66 1.85 13.79 -9.84
N GLY A 67 1.02 14.85 -9.86
CA GLY A 67 -0.37 14.74 -9.47
C GLY A 67 -1.17 13.77 -10.35
N TRP A 68 -0.97 13.83 -11.66
CA TRP A 68 -1.56 12.86 -12.59
C TRP A 68 -1.03 11.43 -12.40
N MET A 69 0.26 11.28 -12.08
CA MET A 69 0.85 9.98 -11.75
C MET A 69 0.18 9.38 -10.51
N GLU A 70 -0.03 10.16 -9.44
CA GLU A 70 -0.72 9.69 -8.22
C GLU A 70 -2.17 9.32 -8.49
N ILE A 71 -2.91 10.13 -9.25
CA ILE A 71 -4.28 9.82 -9.67
C ILE A 71 -4.32 8.50 -10.46
N ALA A 72 -3.39 8.31 -11.39
CA ALA A 72 -3.30 7.11 -12.20
C ALA A 72 -2.99 5.87 -11.35
N MET A 73 -2.06 5.97 -10.40
CA MET A 73 -1.76 4.89 -9.45
C MET A 73 -2.96 4.59 -8.56
N GLY A 74 -3.65 5.60 -8.05
CA GLY A 74 -4.86 5.44 -7.24
C GLY A 74 -5.96 4.71 -8.00
N ALA A 75 -6.24 5.13 -9.24
CA ALA A 75 -7.18 4.45 -10.13
C ALA A 75 -6.76 3.01 -10.42
N LEU A 76 -5.46 2.75 -10.65
CA LEU A 76 -4.92 1.42 -10.89
C LEU A 76 -5.15 0.48 -9.69
N ILE A 77 -4.91 0.96 -8.46
CA ILE A 77 -5.15 0.18 -7.23
C ILE A 77 -6.65 -0.09 -7.02
N LEU A 78 -7.51 0.87 -7.32
CA LEU A 78 -8.97 0.68 -7.26
C LEU A 78 -9.44 -0.38 -8.25
N LEU A 79 -8.97 -0.33 -9.50
CA LEU A 79 -9.37 -1.26 -10.54
C LEU A 79 -8.81 -2.66 -10.29
N LYS A 80 -7.49 -2.77 -10.11
CA LYS A 80 -6.80 -4.05 -9.98
C LYS A 80 -5.48 -3.87 -9.23
N PRO A 81 -5.42 -4.14 -7.91
CA PRO A 81 -4.17 -4.13 -7.19
C PRO A 81 -3.31 -5.31 -7.67
N PHE A 82 -2.07 -5.04 -8.03
CA PHE A 82 -1.06 -6.07 -8.27
C PHE A 82 0.22 -5.74 -7.50
N ARG A 83 1.04 -6.77 -7.26
CA ARG A 83 2.17 -6.67 -6.32
C ARG A 83 3.13 -5.54 -6.69
N ALA A 84 3.51 -5.42 -7.96
CA ALA A 84 4.43 -4.38 -8.40
C ALA A 84 3.85 -2.97 -8.24
N ALA A 85 2.56 -2.75 -8.52
CA ALA A 85 1.91 -1.45 -8.26
C ALA A 85 1.91 -1.10 -6.77
N LEU A 86 1.63 -2.06 -5.88
CA LEU A 86 1.67 -1.80 -4.43
C LEU A 86 3.07 -1.49 -3.94
N VAL A 87 4.10 -2.19 -4.44
CA VAL A 87 5.50 -1.89 -4.13
C VAL A 87 5.86 -0.49 -4.61
N LEU A 88 5.45 -0.11 -5.82
CA LEU A 88 5.67 1.24 -6.35
C LEU A 88 5.02 2.31 -5.45
N VAL A 89 3.76 2.12 -5.05
CA VAL A 89 3.06 3.03 -4.13
C VAL A 89 3.79 3.14 -2.79
N ILE A 90 4.23 2.02 -2.21
CA ILE A 90 5.00 2.04 -0.95
C ILE A 90 6.28 2.86 -1.10
N LEU A 91 7.05 2.61 -2.17
CA LEU A 91 8.30 3.33 -2.41
C LEU A 91 8.05 4.83 -2.64
N TRP A 92 6.98 5.16 -3.36
CA TRP A 92 6.58 6.53 -3.65
C TRP A 92 6.18 7.30 -2.39
N GLU A 93 5.30 6.74 -1.56
CA GLU A 93 4.84 7.38 -0.32
C GLU A 93 5.98 7.50 0.70
N VAL A 94 6.85 6.48 0.80
CA VAL A 94 8.05 6.56 1.64
C VAL A 94 8.99 7.65 1.13
N PHE A 95 9.20 7.75 -0.18
CA PHE A 95 10.03 8.80 -0.77
C PHE A 95 9.47 10.20 -0.46
N LEU A 96 8.18 10.44 -0.68
CA LEU A 96 7.53 11.72 -0.34
C LEU A 96 7.61 12.03 1.15
N GLY A 97 7.43 11.03 2.02
CA GLY A 97 7.60 11.18 3.46
C GLY A 97 9.03 11.59 3.83
N LEU A 98 10.03 11.01 3.19
CA LEU A 98 11.45 11.30 3.43
C LEU A 98 11.90 12.67 2.91
N LEU A 99 11.18 13.28 1.95
CA LEU A 99 11.49 14.64 1.49
C LEU A 99 11.37 15.69 2.60
N TYR A 100 10.55 15.45 3.63
CA TYR A 100 10.39 16.37 4.76
C TYR A 100 11.64 16.48 5.64
N PRO A 101 12.21 15.39 6.17
CA PRO A 101 13.45 15.47 6.94
C PRO A 101 14.66 15.82 6.07
N ILE A 102 14.67 15.44 4.78
CA ILE A 102 15.78 15.74 3.86
C ILE A 102 15.83 17.22 3.50
N SER A 103 14.69 17.87 3.25
CA SER A 103 14.70 19.26 2.79
C SER A 103 15.19 20.26 3.83
N GLY A 104 15.06 19.93 5.12
CA GLY A 104 15.46 20.81 6.22
C GLY A 104 14.78 22.18 6.21
N LEU A 105 13.70 22.35 5.43
CA LEU A 105 12.99 23.61 5.26
C LEU A 105 12.29 23.97 6.58
N PRO A 106 12.71 25.07 7.25
CA PRO A 106 12.08 25.46 8.51
C PRO A 106 10.74 26.14 8.20
N GLU A 107 9.62 25.51 8.56
CA GLU A 107 8.37 26.25 8.75
C GLU A 107 8.44 27.11 10.04
N THR A 108 9.37 26.78 10.96
CA THR A 108 9.67 27.51 12.22
C THR A 108 11.05 27.07 12.76
N GLU A 109 11.77 27.95 13.48
CA GLU A 109 13.15 27.74 13.98
C GLU A 109 13.38 26.49 14.87
N HIS A 110 12.32 25.79 15.31
CA HIS A 110 12.39 24.58 16.15
C HIS A 110 11.91 23.29 15.42
N ALA A 111 11.74 23.33 14.09
CA ALA A 111 11.00 22.32 13.32
C ALA A 111 11.70 20.98 13.03
N GLN A 112 13.00 20.81 13.30
CA GLN A 112 13.73 19.62 12.83
C GLN A 112 13.21 18.29 13.39
N ILE A 113 12.84 18.24 14.68
CA ILE A 113 12.23 17.04 15.27
C ILE A 113 10.82 16.80 14.72
N TYR A 114 10.10 17.87 14.37
CA TYR A 114 8.75 17.80 13.82
C TYR A 114 8.73 17.21 12.42
N HIS A 115 9.79 17.34 11.61
CA HIS A 115 9.85 16.68 10.29
C HIS A 115 9.95 15.15 10.39
N VAL A 116 10.64 14.62 11.40
CA VAL A 116 10.67 13.17 11.68
C VAL A 116 9.29 12.70 12.13
N PHE A 117 8.63 13.43 13.03
CA PHE A 117 7.27 13.10 13.45
C PHE A 117 6.24 13.23 12.31
N ARG A 118 6.41 14.16 11.38
CA ARG A 118 5.58 14.27 10.18
C ARG A 118 5.74 13.07 9.24
N THR A 119 6.95 12.53 9.14
CA THR A 119 7.20 11.27 8.41
C THR A 119 6.50 10.08 9.07
N LEU A 120 6.45 10.07 10.42
CA LEU A 120 5.75 9.05 11.20
C LEU A 120 4.22 9.22 11.19
N GLU A 121 3.72 10.46 11.17
CA GLU A 121 2.30 10.77 10.99
C GLU A 121 1.78 10.19 9.68
N ARG A 122 2.61 10.28 8.62
CA ARG A 122 2.38 9.69 7.31
C ARG A 122 2.62 8.19 7.22
N PHE A 123 2.92 7.50 8.33
CA PHE A 123 3.08 6.04 8.33
C PHE A 123 1.85 5.31 7.77
N GLY A 124 0.65 5.88 7.97
CA GLY A 124 -0.59 5.38 7.39
C GLY A 124 -0.55 5.21 5.87
N ASP A 125 0.17 6.09 5.18
CA ASP A 125 0.19 6.23 3.72
C ASP A 125 0.82 5.00 3.05
N TYR A 126 1.88 4.44 3.65
CA TYR A 126 2.56 3.23 3.16
C TYR A 126 2.21 1.96 3.95
N ALA A 127 1.64 2.07 5.15
CA ALA A 127 1.16 0.91 5.92
C ALA A 127 -0.03 0.21 5.25
N GLY A 128 -0.98 0.98 4.69
CA GLY A 128 -2.12 0.45 3.94
C GLY A 128 -1.73 -0.46 2.77
N PRO A 129 -0.91 0.01 1.81
CA PRO A 129 -0.47 -0.82 0.68
C PRO A 129 0.43 -1.99 1.12
N PHE A 130 1.22 -1.84 2.19
CA PHE A 130 1.97 -2.95 2.78
C PHE A 130 1.04 -4.05 3.33
N ALA A 131 -0.01 -3.67 4.06
CA ALA A 131 -1.01 -4.60 4.57
C ALA A 131 -1.74 -5.32 3.44
N LEU A 132 -2.11 -4.60 2.37
CA LEU A 132 -2.76 -5.19 1.20
C LEU A 132 -1.83 -6.18 0.49
N LEU A 133 -0.55 -5.82 0.30
CA LEU A 133 0.46 -6.69 -0.29
C LEU A 133 0.66 -7.97 0.53
N TYR A 134 0.68 -7.85 1.85
CA TYR A 134 0.73 -8.99 2.77
C TYR A 134 -0.50 -9.89 2.64
N LEU A 135 -1.71 -9.32 2.65
CA LEU A 135 -2.96 -10.07 2.48
C LEU A 135 -3.09 -10.75 1.12
N MET A 136 -2.53 -10.18 0.06
CA MET A 136 -2.45 -10.79 -1.27
C MET A 136 -1.44 -11.94 -1.35
N SER A 137 -0.57 -12.09 -0.36
CA SER A 137 0.43 -13.17 -0.31
C SER A 137 -0.10 -14.42 0.40
N PHE A 138 -1.22 -14.32 1.14
CA PHE A 138 -1.91 -15.49 1.68
C PHE A 138 -2.56 -16.28 0.55
N LYS A 139 -2.05 -17.49 0.33
CA LYS A 139 -2.81 -18.54 -0.34
C LYS A 139 -3.70 -19.18 0.73
N PRO A 140 -5.04 -19.17 0.60
CA PRO A 140 -5.83 -20.07 1.42
C PRO A 140 -5.25 -21.47 1.20
N LYS A 141 -4.98 -22.22 2.28
CA LYS A 141 -4.71 -23.65 2.14
C LYS A 141 -5.90 -24.15 1.33
N SER A 142 -5.66 -24.54 0.07
CA SER A 142 -6.66 -25.26 -0.71
C SER A 142 -7.21 -26.28 0.25
N ALA A 143 -8.53 -26.33 0.44
CA ALA A 143 -9.16 -27.43 1.13
C ALA A 143 -8.53 -28.67 0.51
N ARG A 144 -7.54 -29.25 1.21
CA ARG A 144 -6.82 -30.42 0.77
C ARG A 144 -7.96 -31.38 0.73
N THR A 145 -8.37 -31.74 -0.48
CA THR A 145 -9.42 -32.69 -0.77
C THR A 145 -9.34 -33.70 0.35
N GLU A 146 -10.30 -33.66 1.28
CA GLU A 146 -10.68 -34.86 1.97
C GLU A 146 -11.09 -35.74 0.80
N ARG A 147 -10.12 -36.45 0.22
CA ARG A 147 -10.43 -37.62 -0.56
C ARG A 147 -11.17 -38.45 0.47
N ALA A 148 -12.49 -38.47 0.32
CA ALA A 148 -13.31 -39.44 1.00
C ALA A 148 -12.54 -40.77 0.93
N PRO A 149 -12.32 -41.45 2.06
CA PRO A 149 -11.57 -42.70 2.06
C PRO A 149 -12.18 -43.60 1.00
N ASP A 150 -11.34 -44.03 0.05
CA ASP A 150 -11.74 -44.85 -1.08
C ASP A 150 -12.59 -46.03 -0.59
N PRO A 151 -13.89 -46.12 -1.00
CA PRO A 151 -14.77 -47.19 -0.56
C PRO A 151 -14.22 -48.58 -0.88
N SER A 152 -13.40 -48.72 -1.92
CA SER A 152 -12.83 -49.99 -2.34
C SER A 152 -11.87 -50.59 -1.30
N ARG A 153 -11.19 -49.76 -0.50
CA ARG A 153 -10.31 -50.22 0.60
C ARG A 153 -11.05 -50.84 1.78
N ARG A 154 -12.37 -50.67 1.91
CA ARG A 154 -13.15 -51.34 2.96
C ARG A 154 -13.53 -52.78 2.61
N LEU A 155 -13.53 -53.14 1.32
CA LEU A 155 -13.98 -54.47 0.87
C LEU A 155 -12.84 -55.49 0.89
N GLU A 156 -11.58 -55.05 0.78
CA GLU A 156 -10.41 -55.93 0.84
C GLU A 156 -10.17 -56.52 2.24
N GLY A 157 -10.64 -55.84 3.31
CA GLY A 157 -10.49 -56.32 4.69
C GLY A 157 -11.53 -57.37 5.13
N VAL A 158 -12.62 -57.54 4.37
CA VAL A 158 -13.72 -58.46 4.73
C VAL A 158 -13.64 -59.78 3.96
N ALA A 159 -12.99 -59.79 2.79
CA ALA A 159 -12.90 -60.97 1.92
C ALA A 159 -11.83 -62.01 2.34
N VAL A 160 -11.06 -61.77 3.42
CA VAL A 160 -9.95 -62.66 3.85
C VAL A 160 -10.35 -63.55 5.05
N ILE A 161 -11.63 -63.52 5.46
CA ILE A 161 -12.15 -64.36 6.55
C ILE A 161 -13.28 -65.24 6.01
N GLN A 162 -12.98 -66.16 5.07
CA GLN A 162 -13.80 -67.34 4.78
C GLN A 162 -12.91 -68.51 4.37
#